data_AF-A0A5P9CVB5-F1
#
_entry.id   AF-A0A5P9CVB5-F1
#
_cell.length_a   1.000
_cell.length_b   1.000
_cell.length_c   1.000
_cell.angle_alpha   90.00
_cell.angle_beta   90.00
_cell.angle_gamma   90.00
#
_symmetry.space_group_name_H-M   'P 1'
#
loop_
_entity.id
_entity.type
_entity.pdbx_description
1 polymer ?
#
loop_
_entity_poly.entity_id
_entity_poly.type
_entity_poly.pdbx_seq_one_letter_code
_entity_poly.pdbx_strand_id
1 'polypeptide(L)'
;MFKKHLTIIATGAVLAACNPGLPEATDEQLLMLFSEHETMGVAAIHRNAVECLEILSGDSLYVDLGPELRGQLKTNCRQALDKVLQDADRNPVGFTMAHMESPDLTERVKKLRQTQDARIDELREQQRAAKAEQQQLENDALDHQNRKTLKQAKLDAAQYLERAKTFVETMEPKCQELVELQEKKTEREVMFLQKLSLRIYNTCSSYDPKKVSDRFQKNLRSAEEFNARIQAITYLPHERGYFSVPDIEFESDFLAREQAKIEELLSEVKSQIEHNNS
;
A
#
# COMPACT_ATOMS: atom_id res chain seq x y z
N MET A 1 -20.66 -16.28 -104.08
CA MET A 1 -20.04 -15.07 -103.49
C MET A 1 -20.39 -15.01 -102.01
N PHE A 2 -19.36 -15.21 -101.18
CA PHE A 2 -19.27 -14.94 -99.74
C PHE A 2 -19.61 -13.46 -99.45
N LYS A 3 -20.11 -12.96 -98.32
CA LYS A 3 -20.15 -13.38 -96.90
C LYS A 3 -21.28 -12.54 -96.25
N LYS A 4 -22.07 -13.11 -95.34
CA LYS A 4 -22.98 -12.35 -94.46
C LYS A 4 -22.17 -11.80 -93.29
N HIS A 5 -22.20 -10.48 -93.07
CA HIS A 5 -21.58 -9.85 -91.91
C HIS A 5 -22.50 -10.00 -90.69
N LEU A 6 -22.06 -10.82 -89.73
CA LEU A 6 -22.59 -10.87 -88.38
C LEU A 6 -22.03 -9.67 -87.61
N THR A 7 -22.88 -8.74 -87.22
CA THR A 7 -22.54 -7.64 -86.29
C THR A 7 -22.53 -8.21 -84.88
N ILE A 8 -21.34 -8.35 -84.30
CA ILE A 8 -21.14 -8.73 -82.90
C ILE A 8 -21.40 -7.49 -82.03
N ILE A 9 -22.48 -7.54 -81.24
CA ILE A 9 -22.74 -6.59 -80.17
C ILE A 9 -21.83 -6.97 -79.01
N ALA A 10 -20.73 -6.22 -78.83
CA ALA A 10 -19.89 -6.29 -77.65
C ALA A 10 -20.54 -5.45 -76.54
N THR A 11 -21.47 -6.05 -75.79
CA THR A 11 -21.91 -5.52 -74.50
C THR A 11 -20.76 -5.68 -73.51
N GLY A 12 -19.96 -4.63 -73.35
CA GLY A 12 -18.99 -4.50 -72.28
C GLY A 12 -19.74 -4.46 -70.94
N ALA A 13 -19.68 -5.55 -70.19
CA ALA A 13 -20.09 -5.57 -68.79
C ALA A 13 -19.09 -4.70 -68.01
N VAL A 14 -19.48 -3.45 -67.74
CA VAL A 14 -18.85 -2.62 -66.73
C VAL A 14 -19.18 -3.27 -65.39
N LEU A 15 -18.19 -3.96 -64.80
CA LEU A 15 -18.22 -4.39 -63.40
C LEU A 15 -18.25 -3.13 -62.54
N ALA A 16 -19.44 -2.58 -62.31
CA ALA A 16 -19.68 -1.77 -61.14
C ALA A 16 -19.33 -2.66 -59.94
N ALA A 17 -18.27 -2.29 -59.22
CA ALA A 17 -17.97 -2.87 -57.93
C ALA A 17 -19.17 -2.61 -57.02
N CYS A 18 -20.08 -3.57 -56.92
CA CYS A 18 -21.02 -3.66 -55.81
C CYS A 18 -20.15 -3.85 -54.56
N ASN A 19 -19.82 -2.76 -53.86
CA ASN A 19 -19.51 -2.90 -52.45
C ASN A 19 -20.78 -3.52 -51.84
N PRO A 20 -20.74 -4.75 -51.33
CA PRO A 20 -21.86 -5.26 -50.56
C PRO A 20 -22.12 -4.22 -49.45
N GLY A 21 -23.37 -3.77 -49.36
CA GLY A 21 -23.77 -2.86 -48.29
C GLY A 21 -23.33 -3.46 -46.94
N LEU A 22 -22.98 -2.59 -46.00
CA LEU A 22 -22.61 -3.07 -44.67
C LEU A 22 -23.71 -3.98 -44.11
N PRO A 23 -23.37 -5.15 -43.56
CA PRO A 23 -24.35 -5.98 -42.89
C PRO A 23 -25.06 -5.18 -41.80
N GLU A 24 -26.37 -5.34 -41.69
CA GLU A 24 -27.14 -4.75 -40.59
C GLU A 24 -26.75 -5.44 -39.28
N ALA A 25 -25.79 -4.84 -38.58
CA ALA A 25 -25.37 -5.27 -37.24
C ALA A 25 -25.89 -4.31 -36.18
N THR A 26 -26.21 -4.78 -34.98
CA THR A 26 -26.44 -3.93 -33.80
C THR A 26 -25.12 -3.52 -33.16
N ASP A 27 -25.14 -2.56 -32.24
CA ASP A 27 -23.94 -2.14 -31.54
C ASP A 27 -23.37 -3.30 -30.70
N GLU A 28 -24.22 -4.11 -30.06
CA GLU A 28 -23.82 -5.31 -29.31
C GLU A 28 -23.11 -6.34 -30.20
N GLN A 29 -23.53 -6.48 -31.45
CA GLN A 29 -22.87 -7.38 -32.41
C GLN A 29 -21.50 -6.83 -32.85
N LEU A 30 -21.35 -5.50 -32.97
CA LEU A 30 -20.05 -4.88 -33.18
C LEU A 30 -19.14 -5.03 -31.95
N LEU A 31 -19.72 -4.97 -30.74
CA LEU A 31 -18.98 -5.24 -29.51
C LEU A 31 -18.51 -6.69 -29.46
N MET A 32 -19.38 -7.64 -29.77
CA MET A 32 -19.02 -9.06 -29.83
C MET A 32 -17.89 -9.32 -30.83
N LEU A 33 -17.92 -8.64 -31.98
CA LEU A 33 -16.91 -8.76 -33.00
C LEU A 33 -15.56 -8.16 -32.58
N PHE A 34 -15.55 -6.96 -31.96
CA PHE A 34 -14.31 -6.20 -31.75
C PHE A 34 -13.84 -6.07 -30.29
N SER A 35 -14.61 -6.56 -29.31
CA SER A 35 -14.19 -6.63 -27.91
C SER A 35 -13.47 -7.94 -27.62
N GLU A 36 -12.43 -7.88 -26.78
CA GLU A 36 -11.69 -9.06 -26.30
C GLU A 36 -11.74 -9.20 -24.78
N HIS A 37 -11.90 -8.08 -24.06
CA HIS A 37 -11.93 -8.05 -22.60
C HIS A 37 -12.86 -6.95 -22.09
N GLU A 38 -13.36 -7.15 -20.88
CA GLU A 38 -14.12 -6.13 -20.16
C GLU A 38 -13.17 -5.26 -19.34
N THR A 39 -13.39 -3.95 -19.38
CA THR A 39 -12.73 -2.98 -18.51
C THR A 39 -13.80 -2.35 -17.63
N MET A 40 -13.67 -2.44 -16.30
CA MET A 40 -14.66 -1.90 -15.35
C MET A 40 -16.08 -2.45 -15.58
N GLY A 41 -16.22 -3.70 -16.05
CA GLY A 41 -17.51 -4.30 -16.41
C GLY A 41 -18.11 -3.79 -17.72
N VAL A 42 -17.35 -3.04 -18.51
CA VAL A 42 -17.75 -2.58 -19.85
C VAL A 42 -16.95 -3.38 -20.89
N ALA A 43 -17.64 -4.19 -21.70
CA ALA A 43 -17.04 -4.78 -22.90
C ALA A 43 -16.69 -3.65 -23.87
N ALA A 44 -15.41 -3.47 -24.18
CA ALA A 44 -14.90 -2.32 -24.94
C ALA A 44 -14.20 -2.76 -26.22
N ILE A 45 -14.40 -1.98 -27.30
CA ILE A 45 -13.69 -2.20 -28.56
C ILE A 45 -12.19 -1.93 -28.36
N HIS A 46 -11.32 -2.83 -28.80
CA HIS A 46 -9.88 -2.65 -28.63
C HIS A 46 -9.33 -1.46 -29.44
N ARG A 47 -8.33 -0.73 -28.92
CA ARG A 47 -7.68 0.43 -29.63
C ARG A 47 -7.23 0.05 -31.03
N ASN A 48 -6.47 -1.04 -31.10
CA ASN A 48 -5.96 -1.58 -32.35
C ASN A 48 -7.05 -1.95 -33.36
N ALA A 49 -8.26 -2.33 -32.91
CA ALA A 49 -9.35 -2.64 -33.84
C ALA A 49 -9.82 -1.37 -34.58
N VAL A 50 -9.98 -0.25 -33.86
CA VAL A 50 -10.31 1.04 -34.47
C VAL A 50 -9.19 1.54 -35.35
N GLU A 51 -7.94 1.50 -34.87
CA GLU A 51 -6.76 1.92 -35.66
C GLU A 51 -6.63 1.12 -36.96
N CYS A 52 -6.87 -0.19 -36.91
CA CYS A 52 -6.82 -1.02 -38.10
C CYS A 52 -7.93 -0.72 -39.09
N LEU A 53 -9.14 -0.40 -38.62
CA LEU A 53 -10.23 0.06 -39.49
C LEU A 53 -9.88 1.42 -40.13
N GLU A 54 -9.30 2.36 -39.40
CA GLU A 54 -8.84 3.65 -39.92
C GLU A 54 -7.73 3.50 -40.99
N ILE A 55 -6.75 2.62 -40.73
CA ILE A 55 -5.66 2.31 -41.69
C ILE A 55 -6.22 1.69 -42.98
N LEU A 56 -7.21 0.80 -42.86
CA LEU A 56 -7.77 0.07 -43.99
C LEU A 56 -8.77 0.88 -44.81
N SER A 57 -9.61 1.70 -44.17
CA SER A 57 -10.56 2.59 -44.85
C SER A 57 -9.87 3.75 -45.58
N GLY A 58 -8.56 3.89 -45.43
CA GLY A 58 -7.76 4.91 -46.10
C GLY A 58 -7.85 6.27 -45.43
N ASP A 59 -8.11 6.29 -44.12
CA ASP A 59 -8.22 7.54 -43.39
C ASP A 59 -6.88 8.29 -43.36
N SER A 60 -6.98 9.63 -43.42
CA SER A 60 -5.91 10.56 -43.78
C SER A 60 -4.75 10.65 -42.77
N LEU A 61 -4.94 10.14 -41.56
CA LEU A 61 -3.98 10.24 -40.44
C LEU A 61 -2.66 9.50 -40.70
N TYR A 62 -2.64 8.56 -41.64
CA TYR A 62 -1.46 7.74 -41.97
C TYR A 62 -0.85 8.07 -43.35
N VAL A 63 -1.25 9.20 -43.95
CA VAL A 63 -0.79 9.65 -45.27
C VAL A 63 0.66 10.13 -45.26
N ASP A 64 1.18 10.56 -44.11
CA ASP A 64 2.57 10.98 -43.95
C ASP A 64 3.55 9.81 -43.78
N LEU A 65 3.03 8.59 -43.59
CA LEU A 65 3.85 7.39 -43.58
C LEU A 65 4.28 7.01 -45.01
N GLY A 66 5.55 6.68 -45.19
CA GLY A 66 6.08 6.16 -46.45
C GLY A 66 5.32 4.92 -46.95
N PRO A 67 5.28 4.68 -48.27
CA PRO A 67 4.44 3.65 -48.89
C PRO A 67 4.74 2.23 -48.38
N GLU A 68 6.00 1.94 -48.06
CA GLU A 68 6.44 0.67 -47.51
C GLU A 68 5.84 0.40 -46.12
N LEU A 69 5.98 1.35 -45.19
CA LEU A 69 5.43 1.25 -43.83
C LEU A 69 3.90 1.17 -43.85
N ARG A 70 3.24 1.96 -44.71
CA ARG A 70 1.79 1.89 -44.89
C ARG A 70 1.34 0.53 -45.41
N GLY A 71 2.07 -0.04 -46.36
CA GLY A 71 1.82 -1.39 -46.87
C GLY A 71 1.94 -2.47 -45.80
N GLN A 72 2.96 -2.38 -44.95
CA GLN A 72 3.16 -3.28 -43.81
C GLN A 72 2.02 -3.15 -42.78
N LEU A 73 1.66 -1.93 -42.39
CA LEU A 73 0.56 -1.69 -41.45
C LEU A 73 -0.77 -2.24 -41.96
N LYS A 74 -1.12 -1.98 -43.23
CA LYS A 74 -2.32 -2.56 -43.86
C LYS A 74 -2.30 -4.08 -43.85
N THR A 75 -1.15 -4.69 -44.13
CA THR A 75 -1.01 -6.15 -44.12
C THR A 75 -1.24 -6.73 -42.73
N ASN A 76 -0.61 -6.13 -41.70
CA ASN A 76 -0.78 -6.55 -40.31
C ASN A 76 -2.23 -6.40 -39.85
N CYS A 77 -2.88 -5.28 -40.22
CA CYS A 77 -4.27 -5.05 -39.87
C CYS A 77 -5.22 -6.03 -40.56
N ARG A 78 -5.01 -6.35 -41.84
CA ARG A 78 -5.78 -7.40 -42.52
C ARG A 78 -5.61 -8.76 -41.83
N GLN A 79 -4.39 -9.14 -41.44
CA GLN A 79 -4.16 -10.40 -40.72
C GLN A 79 -4.83 -10.43 -39.34
N ALA A 80 -4.80 -9.33 -38.60
CA ALA A 80 -5.43 -9.24 -37.29
C ALA A 80 -6.96 -9.33 -37.39
N LEU A 81 -7.56 -8.58 -38.33
CA LEU A 81 -9.00 -8.59 -38.54
C LEU A 81 -9.48 -9.91 -39.17
N ASP A 82 -8.71 -10.54 -40.06
CA ASP A 82 -9.07 -11.83 -40.66
C ASP A 82 -9.25 -12.92 -39.59
N LYS A 83 -8.39 -12.95 -38.57
CA LYS A 83 -8.54 -13.86 -37.42
C LYS A 83 -9.86 -13.65 -36.68
N VAL A 84 -10.25 -12.39 -36.50
CA VAL A 84 -11.51 -12.02 -35.83
C VAL A 84 -12.72 -12.39 -36.70
N LEU A 85 -12.62 -12.21 -38.02
CA LEU A 85 -13.71 -12.52 -38.94
C LEU A 85 -13.92 -14.01 -39.16
N GLN A 86 -12.88 -14.83 -39.00
CA GLN A 86 -12.94 -16.29 -39.09
C GLN A 86 -13.57 -16.93 -37.84
N ASP A 87 -13.69 -16.19 -36.75
CA ASP A 87 -14.37 -16.63 -35.54
C ASP A 87 -15.89 -16.53 -35.73
N ALA A 88 -16.54 -17.68 -35.98
CA ALA A 88 -17.97 -17.76 -36.24
C ALA A 88 -18.84 -17.33 -35.05
N ASP A 89 -18.34 -17.49 -33.82
CA ASP A 89 -19.07 -17.10 -32.60
C ASP A 89 -19.04 -15.58 -32.43
N ARG A 90 -17.95 -14.93 -32.87
CA ARG A 90 -17.82 -13.46 -32.83
C ARG A 90 -18.38 -12.76 -34.07
N ASN A 91 -18.51 -13.47 -35.19
CA ASN A 91 -18.98 -12.93 -36.46
C ASN A 91 -20.27 -13.60 -36.98
N PRO A 92 -21.38 -13.62 -36.20
CA PRO A 92 -22.62 -14.28 -36.62
C PRO A 92 -23.33 -13.55 -37.79
N VAL A 93 -22.99 -12.28 -38.01
CA VAL A 93 -23.59 -11.43 -39.06
C VAL A 93 -22.84 -11.57 -40.41
N GLY A 94 -21.72 -12.29 -40.44
CA GLY A 94 -21.00 -12.56 -41.68
C GLY A 94 -20.25 -11.35 -42.25
N PHE A 95 -19.64 -10.54 -41.38
CA PHE A 95 -18.70 -9.52 -41.81
C PHE A 95 -17.55 -10.13 -42.63
N THR A 96 -17.12 -9.41 -43.66
CA THR A 96 -16.03 -9.80 -44.55
C THR A 96 -14.93 -8.74 -44.52
N MET A 97 -13.76 -9.06 -45.05
CA MET A 97 -12.66 -8.10 -45.15
C MET A 97 -13.05 -6.85 -45.96
N ALA A 98 -13.90 -6.99 -46.98
CA ALA A 98 -14.39 -5.85 -47.76
C ALA A 98 -15.19 -4.85 -46.90
N HIS A 99 -15.92 -5.34 -45.89
CA HIS A 99 -16.63 -4.46 -44.95
C HIS A 99 -15.67 -3.72 -44.00
N MET A 100 -14.53 -4.33 -43.64
CA MET A 100 -13.50 -3.70 -42.79
C MET A 100 -12.77 -2.53 -43.47
N GLU A 101 -12.79 -2.51 -44.81
CA GLU A 101 -12.22 -1.41 -45.61
C GLU A 101 -13.25 -0.27 -45.83
N SER A 102 -14.48 -0.41 -45.30
CA SER A 102 -15.54 0.60 -45.43
C SER A 102 -15.35 1.75 -44.43
N PRO A 103 -15.29 3.01 -44.88
CA PRO A 103 -15.28 4.18 -43.99
C PRO A 103 -16.49 4.25 -43.05
N ASP A 104 -17.65 3.77 -43.49
CA ASP A 104 -18.88 3.80 -42.71
C ASP A 104 -18.80 2.88 -41.48
N LEU A 105 -18.14 1.72 -41.62
CA LEU A 105 -17.93 0.80 -40.50
C LEU A 105 -16.90 1.39 -39.53
N THR A 106 -15.81 1.95 -40.04
CA THR A 106 -14.79 2.64 -39.25
C THR A 106 -15.42 3.71 -38.37
N GLU A 107 -16.22 4.60 -38.94
CA GLU A 107 -16.85 5.70 -38.20
C GLU A 107 -17.85 5.20 -37.14
N ARG A 108 -18.61 4.14 -37.45
CA ARG A 108 -19.54 3.55 -36.49
C ARG A 108 -18.83 2.92 -35.30
N VAL A 109 -17.79 2.13 -35.55
CA VAL A 109 -16.99 1.47 -34.50
C VAL A 109 -16.24 2.53 -33.68
N LYS A 110 -15.75 3.59 -34.31
CA LYS A 110 -15.09 4.73 -33.63
C LYS A 110 -16.04 5.46 -32.68
N LYS A 111 -17.26 5.78 -33.11
CA LYS A 111 -18.28 6.39 -32.24
C LYS A 111 -18.64 5.51 -31.06
N LEU A 112 -18.88 4.22 -31.32
CA LEU A 112 -19.21 3.26 -30.29
C LEU A 112 -18.09 3.17 -29.24
N ARG A 113 -16.84 3.16 -29.69
CA ARG A 113 -15.67 3.23 -28.80
C ARG A 113 -15.64 4.50 -27.96
N GLN A 114 -15.87 5.66 -28.56
CA GLN A 114 -15.86 6.94 -27.82
C GLN A 114 -16.92 6.95 -26.71
N THR A 115 -18.10 6.38 -26.96
CA THR A 115 -19.13 6.20 -25.94
C THR A 115 -18.66 5.29 -24.80
N GLN A 116 -17.94 4.22 -25.11
CA GLN A 116 -17.36 3.31 -24.11
C GLN A 116 -16.26 3.96 -23.29
N ASP A 117 -15.34 4.68 -23.93
CA ASP A 117 -14.26 5.39 -23.25
C ASP A 117 -14.84 6.42 -22.27
N ALA A 118 -15.85 7.20 -22.68
CA ALA A 118 -16.55 8.13 -21.80
C ALA A 118 -17.20 7.43 -20.58
N ARG A 119 -17.83 6.28 -20.79
CA ARG A 119 -18.43 5.49 -19.70
C ARG A 119 -17.39 4.93 -18.74
N ILE A 120 -16.28 4.42 -19.27
CA ILE A 120 -15.18 3.89 -18.46
C ILE A 120 -14.55 5.01 -17.63
N ASP A 121 -14.39 6.20 -18.19
CA ASP A 121 -13.84 7.34 -17.48
C ASP A 121 -14.79 7.84 -16.37
N GLU A 122 -16.10 7.86 -16.63
CA GLU A 122 -17.11 8.13 -15.59
C GLU A 122 -17.00 7.12 -14.42
N LEU A 123 -16.89 5.83 -14.72
CA LEU A 123 -16.75 4.77 -13.71
C LEU A 123 -15.43 4.89 -12.93
N ARG A 124 -14.35 5.29 -13.59
CA ARG A 124 -13.06 5.54 -12.92
C ARG A 124 -13.15 6.71 -11.95
N GLU A 125 -13.80 7.80 -12.33
CA GLU A 125 -14.00 8.95 -11.44
C GLU A 125 -14.90 8.60 -10.24
N GLN A 126 -15.98 7.84 -10.46
CA GLN A 126 -16.82 7.33 -9.37
C GLN A 126 -16.02 6.42 -8.41
N GLN A 127 -15.19 5.52 -8.94
CA GLN A 127 -14.35 4.64 -8.12
C GLN A 127 -13.29 5.43 -7.34
N ARG A 128 -12.68 6.46 -7.95
CA ARG A 128 -11.72 7.35 -7.27
C ARG A 128 -12.39 8.12 -6.13
N ALA A 129 -13.57 8.67 -6.36
CA ALA A 129 -14.34 9.38 -5.34
C ALA A 129 -14.72 8.46 -4.17
N ALA A 130 -15.27 7.27 -4.47
CA ALA A 130 -15.62 6.29 -3.44
C ALA A 130 -14.40 5.82 -2.62
N LYS A 131 -13.27 5.58 -3.30
CA LYS A 131 -12.02 5.21 -2.63
C LYS A 131 -11.48 6.34 -1.75
N ALA A 132 -11.58 7.58 -2.19
CA ALA A 132 -11.16 8.74 -1.41
C ALA A 132 -12.00 8.90 -0.13
N GLU A 133 -13.32 8.73 -0.23
CA GLU A 133 -14.24 8.78 0.91
C GLU A 133 -13.97 7.64 1.91
N GLN A 134 -13.85 6.40 1.41
CA GLN A 134 -13.50 5.25 2.26
C GLN A 134 -12.17 5.47 2.97
N GLN A 135 -11.16 5.94 2.23
CA GLN A 135 -9.85 6.20 2.81
C GLN A 135 -9.91 7.31 3.86
N GLN A 136 -10.74 8.33 3.68
CA GLN A 136 -10.93 9.38 4.69
C GLN A 136 -11.54 8.80 5.98
N LEU A 137 -12.59 7.98 5.88
CA LEU A 137 -13.22 7.33 7.03
C LEU A 137 -12.25 6.40 7.79
N GLU A 138 -11.45 5.62 7.07
CA GLU A 138 -10.42 4.76 7.67
C GLU A 138 -9.35 5.59 8.41
N ASN A 139 -8.96 6.74 7.87
CA ASN A 139 -7.98 7.63 8.50
C ASN A 139 -8.54 8.25 9.78
N ASP A 140 -9.78 8.70 9.76
CA ASP A 140 -10.42 9.31 10.93
C ASP A 140 -10.57 8.28 12.07
N ALA A 141 -10.90 7.03 11.72
CA ALA A 141 -10.93 5.94 12.68
C ALA A 141 -9.53 5.64 13.28
N LEU A 142 -8.50 5.62 12.44
CA LEU A 142 -7.12 5.41 12.88
C LEU A 142 -6.61 6.55 13.76
N ASP A 143 -6.89 7.81 13.42
CA ASP A 143 -6.52 8.98 14.25
C ASP A 143 -7.18 8.89 15.62
N HIS A 144 -8.47 8.54 15.66
CA HIS A 144 -9.18 8.37 16.92
C HIS A 144 -8.59 7.24 17.78
N GLN A 145 -8.20 6.12 17.19
CA GLN A 145 -7.52 5.03 17.90
C GLN A 145 -6.14 5.47 18.42
N ASN A 146 -5.34 6.14 17.60
CA ASN A 146 -4.02 6.63 17.97
C ASN A 146 -4.08 7.63 19.13
N ARG A 147 -5.07 8.55 19.13
CA ARG A 147 -5.30 9.47 20.25
C ARG A 147 -5.64 8.74 21.55
N LYS A 148 -6.45 7.68 21.48
CA LYS A 148 -6.78 6.85 22.66
C LYS A 148 -5.53 6.16 23.21
N THR A 149 -4.76 5.48 22.36
CA THR A 149 -3.56 4.78 22.80
C THR A 149 -2.51 5.75 23.34
N LEU A 150 -2.36 6.93 22.74
CA LEU A 150 -1.48 7.97 23.27
C LEU A 150 -1.92 8.45 24.65
N LYS A 151 -3.22 8.70 24.85
CA LYS A 151 -3.75 9.11 26.15
C LYS A 151 -3.46 8.05 27.21
N GLN A 152 -3.61 6.76 26.87
CA GLN A 152 -3.28 5.67 27.77
C GLN A 152 -1.78 5.61 28.07
N ALA A 153 -0.92 5.69 27.06
CA ALA A 153 0.53 5.69 27.24
C ALA A 153 1.03 6.84 28.12
N LYS A 154 0.42 8.03 28.02
CA LYS A 154 0.70 9.16 28.92
C LYS A 154 0.31 8.88 30.37
N LEU A 155 -0.84 8.25 30.59
CA LEU A 155 -1.28 7.86 31.92
C LEU A 155 -0.33 6.80 32.51
N ASP A 156 0.04 5.80 31.73
CA ASP A 156 0.92 4.73 32.17
C ASP A 156 2.32 5.25 32.51
N ALA A 157 2.86 6.16 31.68
CA ALA A 157 4.14 6.82 31.94
C ALA A 157 4.11 7.66 33.23
N ALA A 158 3.03 8.41 33.47
CA ALA A 158 2.86 9.19 34.70
C ALA A 158 2.78 8.29 35.94
N GLN A 159 1.99 7.21 35.89
CA GLN A 159 1.90 6.23 36.97
C GLN A 159 3.25 5.56 37.25
N TYR A 160 4.01 5.26 36.19
CA TYR A 160 5.32 4.67 36.31
C TYR A 160 6.34 5.64 36.94
N LEU A 161 6.33 6.92 36.55
CA LEU A 161 7.18 7.95 37.16
C LEU A 161 6.95 8.07 38.67
N GLU A 162 5.68 8.06 39.09
CA GLU A 162 5.34 8.06 40.52
C GLU A 162 5.87 6.80 41.21
N ARG A 163 5.70 5.61 40.62
CA ARG A 163 6.26 4.36 41.17
C ARG A 163 7.78 4.39 41.27
N ALA A 164 8.46 4.90 40.24
CA ALA A 164 9.92 5.02 40.23
C ALA A 164 10.40 6.01 41.30
N LYS A 165 9.69 7.13 41.49
CA LYS A 165 9.97 8.09 42.55
C LYS A 165 9.79 7.47 43.94
N THR A 166 8.65 6.81 44.19
CA THR A 166 8.41 6.11 45.45
C THR A 166 9.45 5.01 45.70
N PHE A 167 9.82 4.25 44.67
CA PHE A 167 10.90 3.28 44.74
C PHE A 167 12.20 3.97 45.15
N VAL A 168 12.56 5.07 44.50
CA VAL A 168 13.79 5.80 44.83
C VAL A 168 13.80 6.28 46.28
N GLU A 169 12.72 6.92 46.72
CA GLU A 169 12.54 7.40 48.09
C GLU A 169 12.59 6.26 49.13
N THR A 170 12.14 5.06 48.76
CA THR A 170 12.15 3.88 49.64
C THR A 170 13.51 3.19 49.69
N MET A 171 14.22 3.15 48.56
CA MET A 171 15.44 2.35 48.43
C MET A 171 16.72 3.13 48.74
N GLU A 172 16.74 4.43 48.52
CA GLU A 172 17.88 5.30 48.87
C GLU A 172 18.30 5.20 50.34
N PRO A 173 17.41 5.32 51.35
CA PRO A 173 17.81 5.17 52.76
C PRO A 173 18.28 3.74 53.09
N LYS A 174 17.70 2.71 52.44
CA LYS A 174 18.12 1.31 52.61
C LYS A 174 19.53 1.07 52.07
N CYS A 175 19.86 1.63 50.90
CA CYS A 175 21.22 1.58 50.36
C CYS A 175 22.21 2.39 51.22
N GLN A 176 21.80 3.54 51.76
CA GLN A 176 22.63 4.31 52.71
C GLN A 176 22.91 3.51 54.00
N GLU A 177 21.88 2.87 54.58
CA GLU A 177 22.04 2.00 55.75
C GLU A 177 23.04 0.87 55.48
N LEU A 178 22.96 0.22 54.32
CA LEU A 178 23.90 -0.82 53.91
C LEU A 178 25.34 -0.32 53.75
N VAL A 179 25.54 0.89 53.23
CA VAL A 179 26.86 1.51 53.09
C VAL A 179 27.44 1.86 54.47
N GLU A 180 26.65 2.47 55.35
CA GLU A 180 27.08 2.78 56.72
C GLU A 180 27.45 1.53 57.52
N LEU A 181 26.66 0.45 57.38
CA LEU A 181 26.96 -0.85 58.00
C LEU A 181 28.25 -1.45 57.42
N GLN A 182 28.53 -1.24 56.13
CA GLN A 182 29.79 -1.65 55.52
C GLN A 182 30.99 -0.85 56.06
N GLU A 183 30.83 0.43 56.37
CA GLU A 183 31.90 1.29 56.89
C GLU A 183 32.22 1.02 58.37
N LYS A 184 31.26 0.54 59.17
CA LYS A 184 31.42 0.22 60.60
C LYS A 184 32.20 -1.08 60.91
N LYS A 185 32.90 -1.67 59.93
CA LYS A 185 33.62 -2.95 60.09
C LYS A 185 34.69 -2.90 61.19
N THR A 186 34.74 -3.96 62.01
CA THR A 186 35.94 -4.32 62.80
C THR A 186 36.71 -5.46 62.12
N GLU A 187 38.02 -5.54 62.36
CA GLU A 187 38.97 -6.42 61.64
C GLU A 187 38.63 -7.93 61.66
N ARG A 188 37.73 -8.41 62.54
CA ARG A 188 37.34 -9.83 62.62
C ARG A 188 36.29 -10.27 61.60
N GLU A 189 35.56 -9.36 60.96
CA GLU A 189 34.44 -9.70 60.04
C GLU A 189 34.80 -9.57 58.54
N VAL A 190 36.08 -9.28 58.24
CA VAL A 190 36.54 -8.72 56.95
C VAL A 190 36.35 -9.66 55.75
N MET A 191 36.49 -10.98 55.90
CA MET A 191 36.38 -11.92 54.76
C MET A 191 34.93 -12.23 54.36
N PHE A 192 33.99 -12.33 55.31
CA PHE A 192 32.58 -12.64 54.99
C PHE A 192 31.87 -11.40 54.43
N LEU A 193 32.15 -10.23 55.01
CA LEU A 193 31.60 -8.95 54.55
C LEU A 193 32.22 -8.46 53.23
N GLN A 194 33.24 -9.11 52.67
CA GLN A 194 33.79 -8.78 51.34
C GLN A 194 32.89 -9.27 50.19
N LYS A 195 32.36 -10.50 50.31
CA LYS A 195 31.35 -11.02 49.36
C LYS A 195 30.05 -10.23 49.43
N LEU A 196 29.64 -9.90 50.64
CA LEU A 196 28.44 -9.10 50.88
C LEU A 196 28.63 -7.64 50.43
N SER A 197 29.79 -7.03 50.66
CA SER A 197 30.08 -5.68 50.15
C SER A 197 30.13 -5.61 48.62
N LEU A 198 30.61 -6.66 47.94
CA LEU A 198 30.57 -6.74 46.48
C LEU A 198 29.13 -6.85 45.97
N ARG A 199 28.26 -7.59 46.66
CA ARG A 199 26.82 -7.65 46.35
C ARG A 199 26.14 -6.29 46.59
N ILE A 200 26.33 -5.69 47.76
CA ILE A 200 25.79 -4.36 48.09
C ILE A 200 26.29 -3.31 47.09
N TYR A 201 27.59 -3.29 46.79
CA TYR A 201 28.16 -2.41 45.78
C TYR A 201 27.56 -2.67 44.40
N ASN A 202 27.44 -3.92 43.95
CA ASN A 202 26.86 -4.19 42.63
C ASN A 202 25.36 -3.87 42.54
N THR A 203 24.61 -3.98 43.64
CA THR A 203 23.17 -3.70 43.68
C THR A 203 22.86 -2.20 43.89
N CYS A 204 23.65 -1.50 44.71
CA CYS A 204 23.46 -0.07 44.99
C CYS A 204 24.35 0.86 44.11
N SER A 205 25.44 0.40 43.47
CA SER A 205 26.23 1.23 42.53
C SER A 205 25.61 1.31 41.14
N SER A 206 24.76 0.34 40.76
CA SER A 206 23.89 0.43 39.60
C SER A 206 22.72 1.40 39.79
N TYR A 207 22.46 1.82 41.02
CA TYR A 207 21.41 2.74 41.41
C TYR A 207 21.96 4.18 41.43
N ASP A 208 21.84 4.86 40.29
CA ASP A 208 22.01 6.30 40.19
C ASP A 208 20.63 6.93 39.94
N PRO A 209 20.01 7.56 40.96
CA PRO A 209 18.68 8.16 40.85
C PRO A 209 18.56 9.13 39.67
N LYS A 210 19.68 9.80 39.32
CA LYS A 210 19.74 10.73 38.20
C LYS A 210 19.70 9.99 36.86
N LYS A 211 20.43 8.88 36.70
CA LYS A 211 20.36 8.06 35.47
C LYS A 211 19.01 7.40 35.27
N VAL A 212 18.39 6.96 36.35
CA VAL A 212 17.04 6.40 36.36
C VAL A 212 16.05 7.47 35.89
N SER A 213 16.06 8.66 36.50
CA SER A 213 15.24 9.81 36.10
C SER A 213 15.50 10.29 34.65
N ASP A 214 16.76 10.42 34.24
CA ASP A 214 17.16 10.88 32.91
C ASP A 214 16.70 9.92 31.80
N ARG A 215 16.79 8.60 32.04
CA ARG A 215 16.29 7.58 31.11
C ARG A 215 14.77 7.72 30.93
N PHE A 216 14.03 8.05 31.99
CA PHE A 216 12.58 8.26 31.92
C PHE A 216 12.19 9.56 31.21
N GLN A 217 12.88 10.67 31.50
CA GLN A 217 12.61 11.93 30.79
C GLN A 217 12.91 11.83 29.30
N LYS A 218 13.92 11.04 28.91
CA LYS A 218 14.24 10.78 27.50
C LYS A 218 13.12 10.03 26.79
N ASN A 219 12.58 8.97 27.42
CA ASN A 219 11.47 8.20 26.84
C ASN A 219 10.19 9.03 26.72
N LEU A 220 9.89 9.88 27.72
CA LEU A 220 8.75 10.81 27.68
C LEU A 220 8.88 11.79 26.51
N ARG A 221 10.06 12.42 26.34
CA ARG A 221 10.32 13.39 25.27
C ARG A 221 10.23 12.73 23.89
N SER A 222 10.76 11.52 23.73
CA SER A 222 10.65 10.76 22.47
C SER A 222 9.19 10.45 22.12
N ALA A 223 8.33 10.15 23.10
CA ALA A 223 6.90 9.94 22.86
C ALA A 223 6.17 11.26 22.47
N GLU A 224 6.56 12.39 23.07
CA GLU A 224 6.00 13.71 22.74
C GLU A 224 6.42 14.23 21.35
N GLU A 225 7.70 14.10 21.00
CA GLU A 225 8.24 14.45 19.68
C GLU A 225 7.61 13.58 18.57
N PHE A 226 7.37 12.30 18.86
CA PHE A 226 6.66 11.41 17.95
C PHE A 226 5.19 11.82 17.76
N ASN A 227 4.49 12.26 18.82
CA ASN A 227 3.13 12.82 18.71
C ASN A 227 3.09 14.08 17.83
N ALA A 228 4.07 14.98 17.96
CA ALA A 228 4.19 16.14 17.10
C ALA A 228 4.40 15.74 15.62
N ARG A 229 5.14 14.65 15.36
CA ARG A 229 5.29 14.08 14.01
C ARG A 229 4.01 13.47 13.47
N ILE A 230 3.21 12.77 14.28
CA ILE A 230 1.91 12.23 13.85
C ILE A 230 0.96 13.36 13.40
N GLN A 231 0.88 14.46 14.15
CA GLN A 231 0.09 15.63 13.76
C GLN A 231 0.57 16.24 12.43
N ALA A 232 1.85 16.08 12.09
CA ALA A 232 2.42 16.52 10.82
C ALA A 232 2.18 15.52 9.67
N ILE A 233 2.11 14.20 9.94
CA ILE A 233 1.88 13.15 8.93
C ILE A 233 0.44 13.14 8.39
N THR A 234 -0.49 13.85 9.04
CA THR A 234 -1.87 14.09 8.58
C THR A 234 -1.98 14.66 7.14
N TYR A 235 -0.87 15.06 6.52
CA TYR A 235 -0.83 15.63 5.16
C TYR A 235 -0.24 14.74 4.05
N LEU A 236 0.27 13.52 4.32
CA LEU A 236 0.91 12.71 3.27
C LEU A 236 0.31 11.28 3.14
N PRO A 237 -0.17 10.87 1.95
CA PRO A 237 -0.83 9.57 1.73
C PRO A 237 0.08 8.33 1.80
N HIS A 238 1.41 8.46 1.73
CA HIS A 238 2.29 7.33 1.40
C HIS A 238 3.19 6.80 2.53
N GLU A 239 3.21 7.41 3.72
CA GLU A 239 4.09 6.99 4.84
C GLU A 239 3.33 6.51 6.08
N ARG A 240 2.12 5.96 5.89
CA ARG A 240 1.23 5.55 6.99
C ARG A 240 1.57 4.13 7.46
N GLY A 241 2.76 4.01 8.05
CA GLY A 241 3.23 2.78 8.70
C GLY A 241 2.59 2.57 10.07
N TYR A 242 2.60 1.31 10.51
CA TYR A 242 2.13 0.84 11.81
C TYR A 242 2.53 1.79 12.95
N PHE A 243 1.53 2.21 13.73
CA PHE A 243 1.71 2.85 15.02
C PHE A 243 2.40 1.86 15.96
N SER A 244 3.68 2.09 16.24
CA SER A 244 4.36 1.52 17.39
C SER A 244 4.61 2.68 18.34
N VAL A 245 3.89 2.71 19.47
CA VAL A 245 4.48 3.37 20.64
C VAL A 245 5.81 2.65 20.85
N PRO A 246 6.94 3.35 21.09
CA PRO A 246 8.12 2.67 21.58
C PRO A 246 7.67 1.81 22.74
N ASP A 247 7.96 0.51 22.71
CA ASP A 247 7.68 -0.32 23.87
C ASP A 247 8.36 0.36 25.06
N ILE A 248 7.54 0.98 25.90
CA ILE A 248 7.92 1.20 27.27
C ILE A 248 7.86 -0.22 27.81
N GLU A 249 8.89 -1.03 27.54
CA GLU A 249 9.02 -2.34 28.17
C GLU A 249 8.97 -2.03 29.67
N PHE A 250 7.81 -2.35 30.23
CA PHE A 250 7.44 -1.98 31.58
C PHE A 250 8.34 -2.75 32.52
N GLU A 251 9.45 -2.13 32.88
CA GLU A 251 10.35 -2.55 33.94
C GLU A 251 9.68 -2.50 35.32
N SER A 252 8.34 -2.56 35.41
CA SER A 252 7.63 -2.74 36.69
C SER A 252 8.06 -4.03 37.39
N ASP A 253 8.26 -5.11 36.63
CA ASP A 253 8.86 -6.34 37.13
C ASP A 253 10.32 -6.15 37.52
N PHE A 254 11.05 -5.26 36.85
CA PHE A 254 12.43 -4.95 37.21
C PHE A 254 12.50 -4.18 38.53
N LEU A 255 11.73 -3.11 38.71
CA LEU A 255 11.66 -2.36 39.97
C LEU A 255 11.21 -3.25 41.13
N ALA A 256 10.19 -4.09 40.93
CA ALA A 256 9.74 -5.04 41.96
C ALA A 256 10.82 -6.10 42.28
N ARG A 257 11.54 -6.61 41.28
CA ARG A 257 12.65 -7.55 41.48
C ARG A 257 13.83 -6.90 42.19
N GLU A 258 14.19 -5.67 41.85
CA GLU A 258 15.27 -4.94 42.52
C GLU A 258 14.89 -4.56 43.95
N GLN A 259 13.63 -4.20 44.20
CA GLN A 259 13.14 -3.98 45.56
C GLN A 259 13.31 -5.23 46.43
N ALA A 260 12.84 -6.37 45.93
CA ALA A 260 12.93 -7.65 46.63
C ALA A 260 14.39 -8.04 46.93
N LYS A 261 15.30 -7.87 45.96
CA LYS A 261 16.74 -8.16 46.16
C LYS A 261 17.36 -7.30 47.27
N ILE A 262 17.06 -6.01 47.29
CA ILE A 262 17.63 -5.11 48.30
C ILE A 262 17.02 -5.40 49.68
N GLU A 263 15.72 -5.69 49.76
CA GLU A 263 15.06 -6.08 51.02
C GLU A 263 15.60 -7.40 51.58
N GLU A 264 15.83 -8.39 50.72
CA GLU A 264 16.48 -9.65 51.08
C GLU A 264 17.89 -9.41 51.64
N LEU A 265 18.71 -8.63 50.92
CA LEU A 265 20.07 -8.28 51.36
C LEU A 265 20.08 -7.55 52.70
N LEU A 266 19.14 -6.62 52.91
CA LEU A 266 19.05 -5.84 54.14
C LEU A 266 18.63 -6.70 55.33
N SER A 267 17.73 -7.67 55.12
CA SER A 267 17.37 -8.67 56.13
C SER A 267 18.54 -9.60 56.46
N GLU A 268 19.29 -10.06 55.45
CA GLU A 268 20.46 -10.93 55.63
C GLU A 268 21.54 -10.24 56.46
N VAL A 269 21.84 -8.97 56.16
CA VAL A 269 22.82 -8.16 56.91
C VAL A 269 22.40 -7.98 58.37
N LYS A 270 21.14 -7.58 58.62
CA LYS A 270 20.64 -7.33 59.98
C LYS A 270 20.68 -8.58 60.84
N SER A 271 20.21 -9.71 60.33
CA SER A 271 20.21 -10.98 61.05
C SER A 271 21.62 -11.41 61.46
N GLN A 272 22.64 -11.19 60.61
CA GLN A 272 24.00 -11.57 60.94
C GLN A 272 24.67 -10.64 61.95
N ILE A 273 24.40 -9.33 61.89
CA ILE A 273 24.87 -8.39 62.91
C ILE A 273 24.29 -8.75 64.28
N GLU A 274 23.01 -9.12 64.34
CA GLU A 274 22.38 -9.58 65.59
C GLU A 274 23.00 -10.89 66.12
N HIS A 275 23.33 -11.81 65.22
CA HIS A 275 23.95 -13.10 65.59
C HIS A 275 25.40 -12.95 66.07
N ASN A 276 26.16 -12.00 65.55
CA ASN A 276 27.55 -11.74 65.96
C ASN A 276 27.68 -10.91 67.25
N ASN A 277 26.60 -10.20 67.63
CA ASN A 277 26.56 -9.38 68.86
C ASN A 277 25.88 -10.10 70.05
N SER A 278 25.40 -11.33 69.87
CA SER A 278 24.86 -12.21 70.91
C SER A 278 25.92 -13.17 71.45
#